data_AF-A0A7T7VUC1-F1
#
_entry.id   AF-A0A7T7VUC1-F1
#
_cell.length_a   1.000
_cell.length_b   1.000
_cell.length_c   1.000
_cell.angle_alpha   90.00
_cell.angle_beta   90.00
_cell.angle_gamma   90.00
#
_symmetry.space_group_name_H-M   'P 1'
#
loop_
_entity.id
_entity.type
_entity.pdbx_description
1 polymer ?
#
loop_
_entity_poly.entity_id
_entity_poly.type
_entity_poly.pdbx_seq_one_letter_code
_entity_poly.pdbx_strand_id
1 'polypeptide(L)'
;MKIARLGPGCVVKETLIEASADLSAVNFTIGTESEPAKYGAAIAGPAANGAKIVYPPLARKLDANARAEDVFLFPSAAIAGAGAVRTTLRASHR
;
A
#
# COMPACT_ATOMS: atom_id res chain seq x y z
N MET A 1 -0.85 4.01 8.05
CA MET A 1 -0.83 5.32 7.35
C MET A 1 -1.80 5.29 6.20
N LYS A 2 -2.75 6.23 6.08
CA LYS A 2 -3.66 6.29 4.91
C LYS A 2 -2.87 6.76 3.68
N ILE A 3 -3.03 6.07 2.55
CA ILE A 3 -2.29 6.37 1.32
C ILE A 3 -3.19 6.73 0.13
N ALA A 4 -4.44 6.25 0.10
CA ALA A 4 -5.38 6.55 -0.97
C ALA A 4 -6.84 6.36 -0.51
N ARG A 5 -7.78 6.85 -1.33
CA ARG A 5 -9.19 6.47 -1.27
C ARG A 5 -9.60 5.90 -2.61
N LEU A 6 -10.01 4.64 -2.66
CA LEU A 6 -10.45 3.96 -3.86
C LEU A 6 -11.94 4.18 -4.08
N GLY A 7 -12.30 4.64 -5.28
CA GLY A 7 -13.69 4.71 -5.72
C GLY A 7 -14.24 3.33 -6.11
N PRO A 8 -15.58 3.18 -6.17
CA PRO A 8 -16.22 1.93 -6.59
C PRO A 8 -15.73 1.51 -7.99
N GLY A 9 -15.58 0.20 -8.23
CA GLY A 9 -15.11 -0.33 -9.51
C GLY A 9 -13.61 -0.15 -9.79
N CYS A 10 -12.85 0.51 -8.90
CA CYS A 10 -11.40 0.62 -9.03
C CYS A 10 -10.68 -0.66 -8.59
N VAL A 11 -9.55 -0.91 -9.24
CA VAL A 11 -8.63 -2.00 -8.96
C VAL A 11 -7.24 -1.42 -8.67
N VAL A 12 -6.63 -1.82 -7.54
CA VAL A 12 -5.22 -1.52 -7.26
C VAL A 12 -4.33 -2.30 -8.23
N LYS A 13 -3.49 -1.60 -8.99
CA LYS A 13 -2.57 -2.19 -9.96
C LYS A 13 -1.18 -2.38 -9.38
N GLU A 14 -0.68 -1.34 -8.74
CA GLU A 14 0.63 -1.35 -8.12
C GLU A 14 0.68 -0.31 -7.00
N THR A 15 1.55 -0.55 -6.03
CA THR A 15 1.91 0.40 -5.00
C THR A 15 3.42 0.54 -4.97
N LEU A 16 3.90 1.76 -5.19
CA LEU A 16 5.30 2.13 -5.06
C LEU A 16 5.55 2.65 -3.65
N ILE A 17 6.56 2.11 -2.98
CA ILE A 17 7.05 2.53 -1.67
C ILE A 17 8.49 3.02 -1.87
N GLU A 18 8.73 4.30 -1.60
CA GLU A 18 10.04 4.92 -1.63
C GLU A 18 10.42 5.28 -0.20
N ALA A 19 11.68 5.06 0.17
CA ALA A 19 12.16 5.42 1.50
C ALA A 19 13.53 6.08 1.45
N SER A 20 13.74 7.07 2.32
CA SER A 20 15.06 7.69 2.52
C SER A 20 15.91 6.93 3.54
N ALA A 21 15.29 6.15 4.42
CA ALA A 21 15.94 5.28 5.40
C ALA A 21 15.93 3.81 4.96
N ASP A 22 16.81 2.98 5.53
CA ASP A 22 16.80 1.53 5.30
C ASP A 22 15.61 0.90 6.04
N LEU A 23 14.66 0.38 5.26
CA LEU A 23 13.45 -0.29 5.75
C LEU A 23 13.40 -1.75 5.30
N SER A 24 14.55 -2.34 4.92
CA SER A 24 14.64 -3.73 4.49
C SER A 24 14.19 -4.73 5.57
N ALA A 25 14.30 -4.36 6.85
CA ALA A 25 13.83 -5.14 7.99
C ALA A 25 12.34 -4.90 8.35
N VAL A 26 11.68 -3.92 7.72
CA VAL A 26 10.27 -3.59 7.98
C VAL A 26 9.42 -4.22 6.88
N ASN A 27 8.42 -4.99 7.28
CA ASN A 27 7.44 -5.51 6.34
C ASN A 27 6.26 -4.54 6.21
N PHE A 28 5.77 -4.36 5.00
CA PHE A 28 4.66 -3.49 4.66
C PHE A 28 3.49 -4.32 4.15
N THR A 29 2.30 -4.04 4.68
CA THR A 29 1.05 -4.66 4.21
C THR A 29 0.11 -3.57 3.72
N ILE A 30 -0.66 -3.87 2.67
CA ILE A 30 -1.59 -2.91 2.06
C ILE A 30 -3.01 -3.46 2.15
N GLY A 31 -3.89 -2.67 2.74
CA GLY A 31 -5.25 -3.11 3.02
C GLY A 31 -6.14 -1.99 3.53
N THR A 32 -7.15 -2.38 4.26
CA THR A 32 -8.10 -1.49 4.94
C THR A 32 -7.89 -1.59 6.44
N GLU A 33 -8.53 -0.72 7.22
CA GLU A 33 -8.51 -0.85 8.69
C GLU A 33 -9.07 -2.20 9.16
N SER A 34 -10.10 -2.71 8.49
CA SER A 34 -10.76 -3.98 8.84
C SER A 34 -10.05 -5.22 8.28
N GLU A 35 -9.34 -5.09 7.15
CA GLU A 35 -8.65 -6.19 6.47
C GLU A 35 -7.26 -5.70 5.99
N PRO A 36 -6.25 -5.70 6.89
CA PRO A 36 -4.93 -5.10 6.62
C PRO A 36 -4.14 -5.72 5.46
N ALA A 37 -4.50 -6.93 5.04
CA ALA A 37 -3.89 -7.66 3.92
C ALA A 37 -4.79 -7.78 2.69
N LYS A 38 -5.87 -6.98 2.61
CA LYS A 38 -6.86 -7.06 1.53
C LYS A 38 -6.28 -6.92 0.11
N TYR A 39 -5.28 -6.06 -0.05
CA TYR A 39 -4.72 -5.68 -1.36
C TYR A 39 -3.28 -6.16 -1.57
N GLY A 40 -2.70 -6.92 -0.64
CA GLY A 40 -1.32 -7.37 -0.77
C GLY A 40 -0.84 -8.16 0.43
N ALA A 41 0.10 -9.07 0.16
CA ALA A 41 0.84 -9.75 1.22
C ALA A 41 1.88 -8.79 1.84
N ALA A 42 2.39 -9.18 3.02
CA ALA A 42 3.50 -8.50 3.65
C ALA A 42 4.75 -8.56 2.75
N ILE A 43 5.32 -7.41 2.43
CA ILE A 43 6.54 -7.27 1.64
C ILE A 43 7.60 -6.51 2.41
N ALA A 44 8.83 -7.00 2.41
CA ALA A 44 9.96 -6.27 2.99
C ALA A 44 10.10 -4.90 2.33
N GLY A 45 10.47 -3.86 3.09
CA GLY A 45 10.65 -2.51 2.58
C GLY A 45 11.85 -2.36 1.65
N PRO A 46 12.01 -1.16 1.06
CA PRO A 46 13.21 -0.82 0.30
C PRO A 46 14.41 -0.58 1.24
N ALA A 47 15.62 -0.73 0.68
CA ALA A 47 16.85 -0.24 1.31
C ALA A 47 16.88 1.30 1.33
N ALA A 48 17.87 1.88 2.00
CA ALA A 48 18.01 3.34 2.11
C ALA A 48 18.08 4.02 0.74
N ASN A 49 17.31 5.10 0.57
CA ASN A 49 17.12 5.83 -0.68
C ASN A 49 16.61 4.96 -1.84
N GLY A 50 16.00 3.82 -1.52
CA GLY A 50 15.50 2.85 -2.48
C GLY A 50 14.00 2.98 -2.71
N ALA A 51 13.54 2.21 -3.70
CA ALA A 51 12.12 2.08 -4.02
C ALA A 51 11.75 0.61 -4.18
N LYS A 52 10.50 0.28 -3.84
CA LYS A 52 9.95 -1.06 -4.03
C LYS A 52 8.54 -0.99 -4.56
N ILE A 53 8.28 -1.76 -5.62
CA ILE A 53 6.96 -1.86 -6.23
C ILE A 53 6.30 -3.15 -5.74
N VAL A 54 5.06 -3.01 -5.31
CA VAL A 54 4.19 -4.10 -4.88
C VAL A 54 3.10 -4.27 -5.91
N TYR A 55 3.00 -5.47 -6.46
CA TYR A 55 1.90 -5.88 -7.29
C TYR A 55 0.94 -6.73 -6.44
N PRO A 56 -0.30 -6.25 -6.19
CA PRO A 56 -1.33 -7.04 -5.53
C PRO A 56 -1.53 -8.40 -6.22
N PRO A 57 -1.44 -9.53 -5.51
CA PRO A 57 -1.83 -10.82 -6.07
C PRO A 57 -3.34 -10.78 -6.32
N LEU A 58 -3.72 -10.71 -7.60
CA LEU A 58 -5.09 -10.69 -8.11
C LEU A 58 -6.00 -9.66 -7.40
N ALA A 59 -5.83 -8.40 -7.78
CA ALA A 59 -6.91 -7.45 -8.06
C ALA A 59 -8.26 -7.76 -7.37
N ARG A 60 -8.33 -7.64 -6.05
CA ARG A 60 -9.64 -7.54 -5.37
C ARG A 60 -10.26 -6.23 -5.82
N LYS A 61 -11.06 -6.33 -6.88
CA LYS A 61 -11.86 -5.22 -7.41
C LYS A 61 -12.76 -4.75 -6.28
N LEU A 62 -12.71 -3.45 -5.97
CA LEU A 62 -13.74 -2.89 -5.12
C LEU A 62 -15.05 -3.03 -5.88
N ASP A 63 -16.03 -3.71 -5.28
CA ASP A 63 -17.31 -3.97 -5.92
C ASP A 63 -17.87 -2.66 -6.52
N ALA A 64 -18.46 -2.74 -7.71
CA ALA A 64 -19.00 -1.56 -8.38
C ALA A 64 -20.09 -0.87 -7.54
N ASN A 65 -20.71 -1.60 -6.62
CA ASN A 65 -21.72 -1.11 -5.69
C ASN A 65 -21.17 -0.85 -4.27
N ALA A 66 -19.90 -1.13 -4.02
CA ALA A 66 -19.30 -0.84 -2.72
C ALA A 66 -19.14 0.67 -2.51
N ARG A 67 -19.08 1.09 -1.24
CA ARG A 67 -18.70 2.46 -0.91
C ARG A 67 -17.20 2.64 -1.18
N ALA A 68 -16.82 3.88 -1.50
CA ALA A 68 -15.41 4.24 -1.60
C ALA A 68 -14.67 3.89 -0.31
N GLU A 69 -13.50 3.27 -0.45
CA GLU A 69 -12.76 2.66 0.65
C GLU A 69 -11.40 3.32 0.83
N ASP A 70 -11.01 3.54 2.08
CA ASP A 70 -9.69 4.08 2.39
C ASP A 70 -8.65 2.96 2.41
N VAL A 71 -7.55 3.18 1.71
CA VAL A 71 -6.41 2.24 1.63
C VAL A 71 -5.30 2.73 2.52
N PHE A 72 -4.75 1.79 3.28
CA PHE A 72 -3.72 2.03 4.26
C PHE A 72 -2.49 1.19 3.98
N LEU A 73 -1.34 1.76 4.32
CA LEU A 73 -0.05 1.08 4.43
C LEU A 73 0.24 0.80 5.91
N PHE A 74 0.48 -0.46 6.23
CA PHE A 74 0.76 -0.97 7.57
C PHE A 74 2.20 -1.49 7.65
N PRO A 75 3.14 -0.71 8.24
CA PRO A 75 4.47 -1.22 8.54
C PRO A 75 4.44 -2.12 9.77
N SER A 76 5.29 -3.15 9.80
CA SER A 76 5.42 -4.09 10.92
C SER A 76 6.13 -3.51 12.14
N ALA A 77 6.77 -2.34 11.98
CA ALA A 77 7.47 -1.62 13.03
C ALA A 77 7.28 -0.11 12.83
N ALA A 78 7.49 0.66 13.89
CA ALA A 78 7.47 2.12 13.80
C ALA A 78 8.58 2.62 12.86
N ILE A 79 8.23 3.57 12.00
CA ILE A 79 9.18 4.20 11.07
C ILE A 79 9.63 5.51 11.70
N ALA A 80 10.93 5.66 11.93
CA ALA A 80 11.48 6.87 12.51
C ALA A 80 11.50 8.00 11.46
N GLY A 81 10.83 9.11 11.75
CA GLY A 81 10.91 10.36 10.97
C GLY A 81 9.72 10.62 10.05
N ALA A 82 9.20 11.85 10.12
CA ALA A 82 8.24 12.36 9.14
C ALA A 82 8.90 12.41 7.75
N GLY A 83 8.23 11.90 6.72
CA GLY A 83 8.74 11.91 5.34
C GLY A 83 9.74 10.79 5.02
N ALA A 84 10.00 9.85 5.94
CA ALA A 84 10.88 8.71 5.70
C ALA A 84 10.33 7.73 4.65
N VAL A 85 9.02 7.77 4.40
CA VAL A 85 8.34 6.95 3.39
C VAL A 85 7.42 7.81 2.54
N ARG A 86 7.56 7.66 1.21
CA ARG A 86 6.59 8.13 0.23
C ARG A 86 5.91 6.94 -0.40
N THR A 87 4.58 7.01 -0.55
CA THR A 87 3.80 5.93 -1.15
C THR A 87 2.96 6.46 -2.29
N THR A 88 3.04 5.81 -3.44
CA THR A 88 2.21 6.11 -4.61
C THR A 88 1.40 4.88 -4.97
N LEU A 89 0.08 5.00 -4.98
CA LEU A 89 -0.83 3.93 -5.37
C LEU A 89 -1.39 4.21 -6.76
N ARG A 90 -1.24 3.26 -7.68
CA ARG A 90 -1.92 3.32 -8.99
C ARG A 90 -3.13 2.42 -8.99
N ALA A 91 -4.28 3.00 -9.29
CA ALA A 91 -5.53 2.30 -9.46
C ALA A 91 -6.21 2.71 -10.78
N SER A 92 -6.98 1.79 -11.35
CA SER A 92 -7.74 2.04 -12.57
C SER A 92 -9.19 1.58 -12.40
N HIS A 93 -10.14 2.31 -12.97
CA HIS A 93 -11.51 1.84 -13.11
C HIS A 93 -11.55 0.69 -14.13
N ARG A 94 -12.22 -0.42 -13.81
CA ARG A 94 -12.27 -1.60 -14.68
C ARG A 94 -13.69 -2.09 -14.91
#